data_AF-A0A951F031-F1
#
_entry.id   AF-A0A951F031-F1
#
_cell.length_a   1.000
_cell.length_b   1.000
_cell.length_c   1.000
_cell.angle_alpha   90.00
_cell.angle_beta   90.00
_cell.angle_gamma   90.00
#
_symmetry.space_group_name_H-M   'P 1'
#
loop_
_entity.id
_entity.type
_entity.pdbx_description
1 polymer ?
#
loop_
_entity_poly.entity_id
_entity_poly.type
_entity_poly.pdbx_seq_one_letter_code
_entity_poly.pdbx_strand_id
1 'polypeptide(L)'
;MFASPHLLPADYFGPAIGALVFVSMMSFVPEPQRRAFNAIFVAGACGAYLSGGFGAWELVFPIVALPVVYCGLGSYRWIGAAWLMHALWDLAHHLWGNPIWPFLRTSSFGCMTFDSLIAIWFLAGAPALLARQVAAGRRPADGPPL
;
A
#
# COMPACT_ATOMS: atom_id res chain seq x y z
N MET A 1 6.20 16.46 -24.40
CA MET A 1 5.55 15.14 -24.31
C MET A 1 6.68 14.12 -24.37
N PHE A 2 7.12 13.58 -23.24
CA PHE A 2 8.17 12.55 -23.22
C PHE A 2 7.52 11.19 -23.44
N ALA A 3 8.07 10.36 -24.33
CA ALA A 3 7.54 9.04 -24.60
C ALA A 3 7.65 8.17 -23.34
N SER A 4 6.56 7.49 -22.96
CA SER A 4 6.58 6.51 -21.89
C SER A 4 7.61 5.41 -22.22
N PRO A 5 8.48 5.04 -21.26
CA PRO A 5 9.50 4.02 -21.51
C PRO A 5 8.87 2.68 -21.91
N HIS A 6 9.52 1.95 -22.81
CA HIS A 6 9.11 0.59 -23.14
C HIS A 6 9.17 -0.28 -21.88
N LEU A 7 8.04 -0.87 -21.51
CA LEU A 7 7.93 -1.76 -20.36
C LEU A 7 8.45 -3.14 -20.70
N LEU A 8 9.33 -3.67 -19.86
CA LEU A 8 9.84 -5.03 -19.95
C LEU A 8 9.02 -5.94 -19.02
N PRO A 9 9.00 -7.27 -19.25
CA PRO A 9 8.33 -8.21 -18.34
C PRO A 9 8.74 -8.04 -16.87
N ALA A 10 10.01 -7.71 -16.62
CA ALA A 10 10.53 -7.45 -15.28
C ALA A 10 9.82 -6.28 -14.56
N ASP A 11 9.36 -5.26 -15.29
CA ASP A 11 8.63 -4.12 -14.74
C ASP A 11 7.22 -4.48 -14.25
N TYR A 12 6.69 -5.63 -14.67
CA TYR A 12 5.42 -6.18 -14.17
C TYR A 12 5.65 -7.15 -13.02
N PHE A 13 6.56 -8.11 -13.20
CA PHE A 13 6.77 -9.19 -12.23
C PHE A 13 7.52 -8.73 -10.98
N GLY A 14 8.50 -7.83 -11.12
CA GLY A 14 9.28 -7.32 -9.98
C GLY A 14 8.38 -6.69 -8.90
N PRO A 15 7.56 -5.70 -9.25
CA PRO A 15 6.63 -5.08 -8.30
C PRO A 15 5.57 -6.05 -7.78
N ALA A 16 5.06 -6.96 -8.62
CA ALA A 16 4.10 -7.97 -8.19
C ALA A 16 4.68 -8.93 -7.13
N ILE A 17 5.92 -9.39 -7.33
CA ILE A 17 6.65 -10.19 -6.34
C ILE A 17 6.90 -9.37 -5.07
N GLY A 18 7.29 -8.10 -5.21
CA GLY A 18 7.44 -7.18 -4.09
C GLY A 18 6.16 -7.08 -3.25
N ALA A 19 5.00 -6.94 -3.90
CA ALA A 19 3.70 -6.85 -3.22
C ALA A 19 3.38 -8.15 -2.48
N LEU A 20 3.65 -9.31 -3.08
CA LEU A 20 3.47 -10.60 -2.42
C LEU A 20 4.37 -10.76 -1.19
N VAL A 21 5.63 -10.33 -1.28
CA VAL A 21 6.56 -10.32 -0.14
C VAL A 21 6.04 -9.39 0.96
N PHE A 22 5.61 -8.18 0.62
CA PHE A 22 5.07 -7.22 1.57
C PHE A 22 3.82 -7.77 2.28
N VAL A 23 2.85 -8.30 1.53
CA VAL A 23 1.63 -8.92 2.07
C VAL A 23 1.99 -10.09 2.98
N SER A 24 2.94 -10.92 2.58
CA SER A 24 3.39 -12.06 3.39
C SER A 24 3.99 -11.58 4.71
N MET A 25 4.90 -10.62 4.68
CA MET A 25 5.51 -10.03 5.88
C MET A 25 4.46 -9.38 6.79
N MET A 26 3.59 -8.54 6.23
CA MET A 26 2.55 -7.84 6.99
C MET A 26 1.50 -8.79 7.55
N SER A 27 1.30 -9.96 6.94
CA SER A 27 0.40 -10.99 7.48
C SER A 27 0.87 -11.59 8.80
N PHE A 28 2.16 -11.46 9.16
CA PHE A 28 2.71 -11.88 10.45
C PHE A 28 2.62 -10.80 11.54
N VAL A 29 2.34 -9.55 11.16
CA VAL A 29 2.24 -8.46 12.13
C VAL A 29 0.90 -8.57 12.87
N PRO A 30 0.90 -8.57 14.22
CA PRO A 30 -0.33 -8.67 15.00
C PRO A 30 -1.20 -7.41 14.91
N GLU A 31 -2.48 -7.57 15.18
CA GLU A 31 -3.41 -6.44 15.38
C GLU A 31 -3.27 -5.88 16.81
N PRO A 32 -3.39 -4.56 17.01
CA PRO A 32 -3.69 -3.50 16.02
C PRO A 32 -2.46 -2.91 15.31
N GLN A 33 -1.25 -3.39 15.61
CA GLN A 33 0.01 -2.81 15.13
C GLN A 33 0.10 -2.85 13.61
N ARG A 34 -0.37 -3.91 12.97
CA ARG A 34 -0.42 -4.04 11.51
C ARG A 34 -1.17 -2.88 10.87
N ARG A 35 -2.35 -2.53 11.39
CA ARG A 35 -3.15 -1.43 10.85
C ARG A 35 -2.43 -0.09 11.01
N ALA A 36 -1.93 0.19 12.22
CA ALA A 36 -1.23 1.44 12.49
C ALA A 36 0.03 1.59 11.63
N PHE A 37 0.84 0.53 11.53
CA PHE A 37 2.04 0.50 10.71
C PHE A 37 1.71 0.78 9.24
N ASN A 38 0.71 0.12 8.68
CA ASN A 38 0.34 0.28 7.28
C ASN A 38 -0.29 1.65 6.98
N ALA A 39 -1.02 2.25 7.93
CA ALA A 39 -1.50 3.62 7.80
C ALA A 39 -0.34 4.64 7.77
N ILE A 40 0.67 4.46 8.63
CA ILE A 40 1.89 5.30 8.61
C ILE A 40 2.67 5.09 7.30
N PHE A 41 2.74 3.85 6.83
CA PHE A 41 3.48 3.50 5.62
C PHE A 41 2.89 4.17 4.38
N VAL A 42 1.57 4.11 4.18
CA VAL A 42 0.90 4.82 3.08
C VAL A 42 0.98 6.36 3.24
N ALA A 43 0.98 6.88 4.47
CA ALA A 43 1.21 8.31 4.71
C ALA A 43 2.58 8.76 4.18
N GLY A 44 3.63 7.99 4.49
CA GLY A 44 4.99 8.25 4.03
C GLY A 44 5.10 8.15 2.52
N ALA A 45 4.49 7.12 1.91
CA ALA A 45 4.45 6.95 0.47
C ALA A 45 3.79 8.16 -0.23
N CYS A 46 2.65 8.62 0.28
CA CYS A 46 2.00 9.81 -0.26
C CYS A 46 2.86 11.09 -0.15
N GLY A 47 3.71 11.19 0.88
CA GLY A 47 4.62 12.32 1.09
C GLY A 47 5.88 12.29 0.23
N ALA A 48 6.28 11.14 -0.32
CA ALA A 48 7.49 11.01 -1.16
C ALA A 48 7.40 11.83 -2.46
N TYR A 49 6.18 12.22 -2.84
CA TYR A 49 5.88 12.92 -4.08
C TYR A 49 6.25 14.39 -4.15
N LEU A 50 6.80 14.99 -3.08
CA LEU A 50 7.25 16.39 -3.07
C LEU A 50 8.48 16.67 -3.94
N SER A 51 8.93 15.69 -4.74
CA SER A 51 10.10 15.76 -5.61
C SER A 51 9.87 15.18 -7.02
N GLY A 52 8.60 14.90 -7.39
CA GLY A 52 8.23 14.12 -8.58
C GLY A 52 8.07 14.94 -9.88
N GLY A 53 8.30 16.25 -9.87
CA GLY A 53 8.33 17.09 -11.07
C GLY A 53 6.99 17.71 -11.51
N PHE A 54 5.90 17.60 -10.75
CA PHE A 54 4.66 18.37 -10.99
C PHE A 54 4.68 19.79 -10.35
N GLY A 55 5.75 20.14 -9.63
CA GLY A 55 5.87 21.44 -8.96
C GLY A 55 4.84 21.60 -7.84
N ALA A 56 4.26 22.79 -7.69
CA ALA A 56 3.35 23.08 -6.58
C ALA A 56 2.09 22.18 -6.52
N TRP A 57 1.70 21.56 -7.64
CA TRP A 57 0.58 20.60 -7.69
C TRP A 57 0.82 19.35 -6.83
N GLU A 58 2.08 19.05 -6.51
CA GLU A 58 2.44 17.95 -5.61
C GLU A 58 1.98 18.18 -4.18
N LEU A 59 1.64 19.40 -3.80
CA LEU A 59 1.06 19.71 -2.49
C LEU A 59 -0.42 19.31 -2.39
N VAL A 60 -1.13 19.30 -3.53
CA VAL A 60 -2.57 18.99 -3.55
C VAL A 60 -2.80 17.53 -3.18
N PHE A 61 -1.99 16.62 -3.70
CA PHE A 61 -2.17 15.19 -3.47
C PHE A 61 -2.07 14.81 -1.98
N PRO A 62 -1.01 15.18 -1.22
CA PRO A 62 -0.94 14.95 0.22
C PRO A 62 -2.09 15.59 0.99
N ILE A 63 -2.51 16.81 0.63
CA ILE A 63 -3.65 17.49 1.29
C ILE A 63 -4.92 16.64 1.17
N VAL A 64 -5.18 16.04 0.00
CA VAL A 64 -6.36 15.22 -0.24
C VAL A 64 -6.21 13.80 0.32
N ALA A 65 -5.00 13.22 0.27
CA ALA A 65 -4.73 11.87 0.74
C ALA A 65 -4.71 11.78 2.28
N LEU A 66 -4.24 12.82 2.97
CA LEU A 66 -4.03 12.79 4.42
C LEU A 66 -5.31 12.48 5.23
N PRO A 67 -6.50 13.08 4.93
CA PRO A 67 -7.74 12.68 5.59
C PRO A 67 -8.10 11.20 5.39
N VAL A 68 -7.87 10.66 4.20
CA VAL A 68 -8.15 9.25 3.86
C VAL A 68 -7.21 8.33 4.65
N VAL A 69 -5.93 8.69 4.71
CA VAL A 69 -4.93 7.98 5.52
C VAL A 69 -5.26 8.03 7.01
N TYR A 70 -5.71 9.19 7.51
CA TYR A 70 -6.15 9.35 8.90
C TYR A 70 -7.31 8.39 9.23
N CYS A 71 -8.31 8.30 8.35
CA CYS A 71 -9.38 7.30 8.49
C CYS A 71 -8.86 5.84 8.44
N GLY A 72 -7.71 5.62 7.79
CA GLY A 72 -6.98 4.35 7.73
C GLY A 72 -6.54 3.81 9.10
N LEU A 73 -6.27 4.68 10.08
CA LEU A 73 -5.94 4.27 11.44
C LEU A 73 -7.03 3.41 12.10
N GLY A 74 -8.28 3.58 11.67
CA GLY A 74 -9.45 2.82 12.14
C GLY A 74 -9.90 1.69 11.21
N SER A 75 -9.50 1.67 9.93
CA SER A 75 -10.04 0.71 8.96
C SER A 75 -9.09 0.39 7.81
N TYR A 76 -8.93 -0.90 7.52
CA TYR A 76 -8.17 -1.35 6.34
C TYR A 76 -8.74 -0.90 5.02
N ARG A 77 -10.07 -0.69 4.92
CA ARG A 77 -10.67 -0.21 3.67
C ARG A 77 -10.18 1.19 3.31
N TRP A 78 -9.97 2.04 4.32
CA TRP A 78 -9.42 3.38 4.13
C TRP A 78 -7.93 3.33 3.77
N ILE A 79 -7.16 2.39 4.35
CA ILE A 79 -5.76 2.14 3.93
C ILE A 79 -5.72 1.68 2.46
N GLY A 80 -6.59 0.75 2.05
CA GLY A 80 -6.70 0.31 0.66
C GLY A 80 -7.08 1.44 -0.29
N ALA A 81 -8.04 2.28 0.10
CA ALA A 81 -8.40 3.47 -0.68
C ALA A 81 -7.23 4.46 -0.83
N ALA A 82 -6.46 4.69 0.24
CA ALA A 82 -5.28 5.54 0.19
C ALA A 82 -4.20 4.98 -0.76
N TRP A 83 -3.98 3.66 -0.77
CA TRP A 83 -3.08 3.03 -1.75
C TRP A 83 -3.58 3.14 -3.19
N LEU A 84 -4.89 3.04 -3.43
CA LEU A 84 -5.44 3.28 -4.78
C LEU A 84 -5.27 4.74 -5.21
N MET A 85 -5.47 5.69 -4.30
CA MET A 85 -5.19 7.11 -4.58
C MET A 85 -3.72 7.33 -4.93
N HIS A 86 -2.81 6.69 -4.20
CA HIS A 86 -1.38 6.72 -4.49
C HIS A 86 -1.06 6.11 -5.85
N ALA A 87 -1.58 4.91 -6.15
CA ALA A 87 -1.40 4.26 -7.45
C ALA A 87 -1.93 5.11 -8.62
N LEU A 88 -3.05 5.81 -8.44
CA LEU A 88 -3.56 6.74 -9.45
C LEU A 88 -2.62 7.94 -9.67
N TRP A 89 -1.98 8.42 -8.60
CA TRP A 89 -0.98 9.46 -8.69
C TRP A 89 0.29 8.96 -9.39
N ASP A 90 0.72 7.72 -9.11
CA ASP A 90 1.81 7.07 -9.84
C ASP A 90 1.53 6.90 -11.32
N LEU A 91 0.30 6.55 -11.68
CA LEU A 91 -0.12 6.47 -13.07
C LEU A 91 -0.02 7.83 -13.75
N ALA A 92 -0.46 8.90 -13.09
CA ALA A 92 -0.33 10.26 -13.63
C ALA A 92 1.14 10.64 -13.88
N HIS A 93 2.04 10.31 -12.93
CA HIS A 93 3.48 10.52 -13.08
C HIS A 93 4.10 9.67 -14.20
N HIS A 94 3.68 8.42 -14.33
CA HIS A 94 4.11 7.54 -15.41
C HIS A 94 3.72 8.09 -16.79
N LEU A 95 2.48 8.58 -16.93
CA LEU A 95 1.98 9.19 -18.16
C LEU A 95 2.67 10.53 -18.48
N TRP A 96 3.09 11.27 -17.45
CA TRP A 96 3.84 12.52 -17.63
C TRP A 96 5.33 12.30 -17.95
N GLY A 97 5.84 11.11 -17.69
CA GLY A 97 7.24 10.74 -17.92
C GLY A 97 8.19 11.17 -16.79
N ASN A 98 7.67 11.50 -15.61
CA ASN A 98 8.48 11.77 -14.42
C ASN A 98 8.48 10.54 -13.50
N PRO A 99 9.61 9.84 -13.34
CA PRO A 99 9.69 8.72 -12.42
C PRO A 99 9.69 9.19 -10.95
N ILE A 100 9.00 8.46 -10.07
CA ILE A 100 9.10 8.64 -8.60
C ILE A 100 10.55 8.60 -8.15
N TRP A 101 11.30 7.62 -8.65
CA TRP A 101 12.71 7.43 -8.35
C TRP A 101 13.53 7.97 -9.51
N PRO A 102 14.30 9.07 -9.33
CA PRO A 102 15.02 9.73 -10.43
C PRO A 102 15.98 8.80 -11.20
N PHE A 103 16.43 7.73 -10.56
CA PHE A 103 17.36 6.74 -11.11
C PHE A 103 16.69 5.51 -11.74
N LEU A 104 15.36 5.37 -11.67
CA LEU A 104 14.62 4.21 -12.21
C LEU A 104 13.42 4.68 -13.04
N ARG A 105 13.57 4.78 -14.36
CA ARG A 105 12.56 5.36 -15.27
C ARG A 105 11.18 4.70 -15.23
N THR A 106 11.09 3.41 -14.93
CA THR A 106 9.82 2.66 -14.86
C THR A 106 9.23 2.64 -13.45
N SER A 107 9.84 3.35 -12.49
CA SER A 107 9.47 3.22 -11.08
C SER A 107 8.04 3.63 -10.77
N SER A 108 7.49 4.63 -11.46
CA SER A 108 6.09 5.04 -11.26
C SER A 108 5.12 3.93 -11.66
N PHE A 109 5.39 3.23 -12.78
CA PHE A 109 4.59 2.06 -13.17
C PHE A 109 4.74 0.90 -12.18
N GLY A 110 5.97 0.72 -11.66
CA GLY A 110 6.26 -0.28 -10.66
C GLY A 110 5.48 -0.04 -9.36
N CYS A 111 5.54 1.18 -8.81
CA CYS A 111 4.76 1.58 -7.63
C CYS A 111 3.26 1.40 -7.88
N MET A 112 2.72 1.89 -8.99
CA MET A 112 1.31 1.72 -9.35
C MET A 112 0.87 0.25 -9.26
N THR A 113 1.69 -0.66 -9.80
CA THR A 113 1.41 -2.10 -9.79
C THR A 113 1.46 -2.67 -8.38
N PHE A 114 2.53 -2.37 -7.62
CA PHE A 114 2.70 -2.82 -6.24
C PHE A 114 1.55 -2.32 -5.35
N ASP A 115 1.24 -1.03 -5.44
CA ASP A 115 0.24 -0.33 -4.63
C ASP A 115 -1.17 -0.84 -4.90
N SER A 116 -1.51 -1.09 -6.17
CA SER A 116 -2.79 -1.68 -6.56
C SER A 116 -2.98 -3.08 -5.95
N LEU A 117 -1.92 -3.90 -5.92
CA LEU A 117 -2.00 -5.25 -5.38
C LEU A 117 -2.16 -5.25 -3.86
N ILE A 118 -1.39 -4.44 -3.13
CA ILE A 118 -1.55 -4.33 -1.68
C ILE A 118 -2.88 -3.66 -1.30
N ALA A 119 -3.37 -2.73 -2.12
CA ALA A 119 -4.68 -2.11 -1.92
C ALA A 119 -5.81 -3.15 -1.95
N ILE A 120 -5.79 -4.08 -2.92
CA ILE A 120 -6.77 -5.18 -3.01
C ILE A 120 -6.73 -6.02 -1.73
N TRP A 121 -5.55 -6.33 -1.22
CA TRP A 121 -5.41 -7.08 0.04
C TRP A 121 -5.99 -6.33 1.24
N PHE A 122 -5.75 -5.02 1.35
CA PHE A 122 -6.37 -4.19 2.40
C PHE A 122 -7.89 -4.09 2.27
N LEU A 123 -8.41 -3.94 1.05
CA LEU A 123 -9.85 -3.93 0.79
C LEU A 123 -10.51 -5.26 1.15
N ALA A 124 -9.79 -6.38 1.01
CA ALA A 124 -10.21 -7.70 1.47
C ALA A 124 -10.11 -7.88 3.00
N GLY A 125 -9.73 -6.85 3.76
CA GLY A 125 -9.63 -6.87 5.22
C GLY A 125 -8.28 -7.35 5.76
N ALA A 126 -7.22 -7.36 4.93
CA ALA A 126 -5.88 -7.79 5.30
C ALA A 126 -5.85 -9.15 6.01
N PRO A 127 -6.34 -10.23 5.37
CA PRO A 127 -6.36 -11.56 5.96
C PRO A 127 -4.94 -11.99 6.36
N ALA A 128 -4.76 -12.41 7.61
CA ALA A 128 -3.51 -12.99 8.08
C ALA A 128 -3.37 -14.44 7.61
N LEU A 129 -2.20 -14.78 7.05
CA LEU A 129 -1.89 -16.13 6.57
C LEU A 129 -1.86 -17.19 7.69
N LEU A 130 -1.61 -16.80 8.95
CA LEU A 130 -1.56 -17.72 10.10
C LEU A 130 -2.67 -17.54 11.16
N ALA A 131 -3.61 -16.59 11.00
CA ALA A 131 -4.61 -16.29 12.03
C ALA A 131 -5.63 -17.42 12.30
N ARG A 132 -5.65 -18.48 11.48
CA ARG A 132 -6.47 -19.66 11.72
C ARG A 132 -6.06 -20.49 12.95
N GLN A 133 -4.89 -20.27 13.54
CA GLN A 133 -4.41 -21.10 14.66
C GLN A 133 -4.70 -20.52 16.06
N VAL A 134 -4.79 -19.20 16.23
CA VAL A 134 -5.02 -18.59 17.57
C VAL A 134 -6.45 -18.78 18.05
N ALA A 135 -7.43 -18.81 17.14
CA ALA A 135 -8.83 -19.10 17.47
C ALA A 135 -9.06 -20.58 17.86
N ALA A 136 -8.23 -21.51 17.37
CA ALA A 136 -8.32 -22.93 17.69
C ALA A 136 -7.65 -23.31 19.04
N GLY A 137 -6.88 -22.40 19.64
CA GLY A 137 -6.14 -22.61 20.90
C GLY A 137 -6.91 -22.24 22.18
N ARG A 138 -8.03 -21.52 22.09
CA ARG A 138 -8.92 -21.29 23.24
C ARG A 138 -9.96 -22.41 23.34
N ARG A 139 -9.58 -23.54 23.93
CA ARG A 139 -10.58 -24.38 24.61
C ARG A 139 -11.13 -23.59 25.81
N PRO A 140 -12.44 -23.64 26.10
CA PRO A 140 -12.95 -23.17 27.38
C PRO A 140 -12.35 -24.08 28.46
N ALA A 141 -11.40 -23.55 29.23
CA ALA A 141 -11.12 -24.11 30.53
C ALA A 141 -12.20 -23.61 31.49
N ASP A 142 -12.68 -24.54 32.30
CA ASP A 142 -13.42 -24.35 33.56
C ASP A 142 -14.95 -24.42 33.47
N GLY A 143 -15.45 -25.63 33.71
CA GLY A 143 -16.81 -25.90 34.13
C GLY A 143 -17.07 -25.45 35.59
N PRO A 144 -18.34 -25.41 36.02
CA PRO A 144 -18.72 -24.80 37.29
C PRO A 144 -18.23 -25.61 38.50
N PRO A 145 -17.86 -24.94 39.61
CA PRO A 145 -17.59 -25.61 40.88
C PRO A 145 -18.91 -26.14 41.47
N LEU A 146 -18.88 -27.38 41.98
CA LEU A 146 -19.88 -27.98 42.86
C LEU A 146 -19.68 -27.51 44.30
#